data_AF-A0A953R1S3-F1
#
_entry.id   AF-A0A953R1S3-F1
#
_cell.length_a   1.000
_cell.length_b   1.000
_cell.length_c   1.000
_cell.angle_alpha   90.00
_cell.angle_beta   90.00
_cell.angle_gamma   90.00
#
_symmetry.space_group_name_H-M   'P 1'
#
loop_
_entity.id
_entity.type
_entity.pdbx_description
1 polymer ?
#
loop_
_entity_poly.entity_id
_entity_poly.type
_entity_poly.pdbx_seq_one_letter_code
_entity_poly.pdbx_strand_id
1 'polypeptide(L)' 'MKKLDEGAPVVVGKAYDFVLWLLPKVENFPKAHRFTVGERLTTHGLDLLTSLVEAAYSREKAGLLDQASRKVNSTRLSDL' A
#
# COMPACT_ATOMS: atom_id res chain seq x y z
N MET A 1 12.89 -1.02 -13.22
CA MET A 1 12.05 -0.02 -12.53
C MET A 1 11.25 0.71 -13.60
N LYS A 2 10.01 0.29 -13.87
CA LYS A 2 9.15 1.01 -14.81
C LYS A 2 8.74 2.28 -14.08
N LYS A 3 9.25 3.45 -14.50
CA LYS A 3 8.81 4.73 -13.92
C LYS A 3 7.30 4.78 -14.07
N LEU A 4 6.57 4.83 -12.95
CA LEU A 4 5.22 5.37 -13.00
C LEU A 4 5.31 6.77 -13.59
N ASP A 5 4.35 7.09 -14.46
CA ASP A 5 4.33 8.25 -15.35
C ASP A 5 4.89 9.53 -14.72
N GLU A 6 5.65 10.33 -15.48
CA GLU A 6 6.36 11.54 -15.01
C GLU A 6 5.46 12.62 -14.38
N GLY A 7 4.13 12.43 -14.37
CA GLY A 7 3.14 13.30 -13.71
C GLY A 7 2.54 12.75 -12.41
N ALA A 8 2.85 11.53 -11.99
CA ALA A 8 2.28 10.94 -10.77
C ALA A 8 2.95 11.51 -9.50
N PRO A 9 2.19 11.79 -8.42
CA PRO A 9 2.77 12.22 -7.14
C PRO A 9 3.77 11.20 -6.59
N VAL A 10 4.88 11.69 -6.02
CA VAL A 10 5.99 10.86 -5.49
C VAL A 10 5.50 9.77 -4.52
N VAL A 11 4.46 10.03 -3.73
CA VAL A 11 3.89 9.08 -2.78
C VAL A 11 3.32 7.82 -3.44
N VAL A 12 2.80 7.94 -4.67
CA VAL A 12 2.30 6.79 -5.45
C VAL A 12 3.46 5.88 -5.83
N GLY A 13 4.56 6.47 -6.32
CA GLY A 13 5.78 5.72 -6.64
C GLY A 13 6.34 4.98 -5.42
N LYS A 14 6.40 5.65 -4.27
CA LYS A 14 6.85 5.02 -3.02
C LYS A 14 5.94 3.88 -2.55
N ALA A 15 4.62 4.03 -2.70
CA ALA A 15 3.68 2.96 -2.36
C ALA A 15 3.82 1.76 -3.31
N TYR A 16 4.08 2.00 -4.60
CA TYR A 16 4.35 0.95 -5.57
C TYR A 16 5.65 0.18 -5.22
N ASP A 17 6.73 0.90 -4.94
CA ASP A 17 8.00 0.30 -4.52
C ASP A 17 7.84 -0.51 -3.23
N PHE A 18 7.02 -0.02 -2.28
CA PHE A 18 6.69 -0.75 -1.06
C PHE A 18 5.96 -2.06 -1.36
N VAL A 19 4.93 -2.05 -2.21
CA VAL A 19 4.20 -3.27 -2.60
C VAL A 19 5.12 -4.26 -3.31
N LEU A 20 5.95 -3.79 -4.25
CA LEU A 20 6.93 -4.62 -4.94
C LEU A 20 7.93 -5.27 -3.97
N TRP A 21 8.35 -4.55 -2.94
CA TRP A 21 9.21 -5.10 -1.89
C TRP A 21 8.46 -6.09 -0.98
N LEU A 22 7.18 -5.83 -0.68
CA LEU A 22 6.37 -6.62 0.24
C LEU A 22 6.02 -8.01 -0.30
N LEU A 23 5.58 -8.10 -1.56
CA LEU A 23 5.12 -9.34 -2.18
C LEU A 23 6.12 -10.51 -2.01
N PRO A 24 7.41 -10.38 -2.42
CA PRO A 24 8.36 -11.47 -2.24
C PRO A 24 8.67 -11.76 -0.77
N LYS A 25 8.49 -10.81 0.15
CA LYS A 25 8.67 -11.07 1.59
C LYS A 25 7.55 -11.95 2.14
N VAL A 26 6.31 -11.65 1.78
CA VAL A 26 5.14 -12.46 2.15
C VAL A 26 5.25 -13.88 1.58
N GLU A 27 5.81 -14.03 0.37
CA GLU A 27 6.00 -15.34 -0.23
C GLU A 27 6.95 -16.27 0.53
N ASN A 28 7.85 -15.70 1.33
CA ASN A 28 8.80 -16.45 2.15
C ASN A 28 8.26 -16.81 3.54
N PHE A 29 7.02 -16.46 3.87
CA PHE A 29 6.44 -16.80 5.17
C PHE A 29 6.13 -18.30 5.28
N PRO A 30 6.23 -18.88 6.49
CA PRO A 30 5.71 -20.21 6.76
C PRO A 30 4.23 -20.30 6.34
N LYS A 31 3.79 -21.45 5.81
CA LYS A 31 2.44 -21.64 5.26
C LYS A 31 1.32 -21.17 6.21
N ALA A 32 1.48 -21.41 7.52
CA ALA A 32 0.53 -20.99 8.55
C ALA A 32 0.37 -19.45 8.66
N HIS A 33 1.43 -18.69 8.39
CA HIS A 33 1.42 -17.22 8.46
C HIS A 33 1.13 -16.55 7.12
N ARG A 34 1.36 -17.26 6.00
CA ARG A 34 1.11 -16.75 4.64
C ARG A 34 -0.36 -16.43 4.40
N PHE A 35 -1.27 -17.32 4.80
CA PHE A 35 -2.72 -17.16 4.66
C PHE A 35 -3.38 -16.33 5.76
N THR A 36 -2.61 -15.82 6.73
CA THR A 36 -3.15 -15.00 7.81
C THR A 36 -2.56 -13.61 7.75
N VAL A 37 -1.30 -13.48 8.16
CA VAL A 37 -0.58 -12.20 8.18
C VAL A 37 -0.18 -11.77 6.78
N GLY A 38 0.30 -12.72 5.97
CA GLY A 38 0.77 -12.46 4.61
C GLY A 38 -0.30 -11.89 3.68
N GLU A 39 -1.47 -12.54 3.65
CA GLU A 39 -2.62 -12.08 2.87
C GLU A 39 -3.08 -10.69 3.33
N ARG A 40 -3.26 -10.46 4.64
CA ARG A 40 -3.65 -9.16 5.19
C ARG A 40 -2.67 -8.04 4.82
N LEU A 41 -1.36 -8.30 4.95
CA LEU A 41 -0.34 -7.33 4.57
C LEU A 41 -0.40 -6.99 3.08
N THR A 42 -0.56 -8.01 2.24
CA THR A 42 -0.65 -7.86 0.78
C THR A 42 -1.87 -7.04 0.39
N THR A 43 -3.04 -7.38 0.92
CA THR A 43 -4.29 -6.63 0.71
C THR A 43 -4.14 -5.18 1.13
N HIS A 44 -3.61 -4.91 2.32
CA HIS A 44 -3.44 -3.54 2.79
C HIS A 44 -2.42 -2.73 1.98
N GLY A 45 -1.33 -3.36 1.52
CA GLY A 45 -0.36 -2.71 0.64
C GLY A 45 -0.97 -2.32 -0.71
N LEU A 46 -1.76 -3.22 -1.31
CA LEU A 46 -2.46 -2.97 -2.58
C LEU A 46 -3.56 -1.92 -2.42
N ASP A 47 -4.32 -1.96 -1.32
CA ASP A 47 -5.34 -0.96 -1.00
C ASP A 47 -4.72 0.43 -0.86
N LEU A 48 -3.59 0.54 -0.15
CA LEU A 48 -2.85 1.80 -0.03
C LEU A 48 -2.45 2.34 -1.39
N LEU A 49 -1.82 1.51 -2.22
CA LEU A 49 -1.39 1.92 -3.55
C LEU A 49 -2.58 2.44 -4.37
N THR A 50 -3.68 1.69 -4.37
CA THR A 50 -4.90 2.06 -5.13
C THR A 50 -5.48 3.38 -4.63
N SER A 51 -5.64 3.57 -3.32
CA SER A 51 -6.14 4.83 -2.77
C SER A 51 -5.25 6.04 -3.09
N LEU A 52 -3.93 5.86 -3.14
CA LEU A 52 -3.00 6.93 -3.52
C LEU A 52 -3.06 7.25 -5.01
N VAL A 53 -3.24 6.23 -5.86
CA VAL A 53 -3.49 6.42 -7.30
C VAL A 53 -4.80 7.19 -7.50
N GLU A 54 -5.89 6.78 -6.85
CA GLU A 54 -7.18 7.48 -6.92
C GLU A 54 -7.06 8.93 -6.45
N ALA A 55 -6.37 9.19 -5.34
CA ALA A 55 -6.11 10.54 -4.84
C ALA A 55 -5.28 11.39 -5.81
N ALA A 56 -4.36 10.78 -6.57
CA ALA A 56 -3.55 11.50 -7.55
C ALA A 56 -4.39 12.08 -8.71
N TYR A 57 -5.42 11.34 -9.14
CA TYR A 57 -6.29 11.73 -10.25
C TYR A 57 -7.62 12.38 -9.82
N SER A 58 -7.92 12.39 -8.51
CA SER A 58 -9.12 13.03 -7.96
C SER A 58 -8.96 14.56 -7.84
N ARG A 59 -10.07 15.28 -8.02
CA ARG A 59 -10.17 16.71 -7.65
C ARG A 59 -10.31 16.91 -6.14
N GLU A 60 -10.92 15.93 -5.46
CA GLU A 60 -11.12 15.92 -4.01
C GLU A 60 -10.10 14.99 -3.35
N LYS A 61 -8.94 15.53 -3.00
CA LYS A 61 -7.78 14.76 -2.54
C LYS A 61 -7.77 14.52 -1.03
N ALA A 62 -8.30 15.47 -0.26
CA ALA A 62 -8.18 15.46 1.20
C ALA A 62 -8.85 14.23 1.83
N GLY A 63 -10.09 13.90 1.44
CA GLY A 63 -10.79 12.73 1.96
C GLY A 63 -10.11 11.41 1.62
N LEU A 64 -9.61 11.27 0.38
CA LEU A 64 -8.89 10.08 -0.06
C LEU A 64 -7.54 9.90 0.65
N LEU A 65 -6.81 11.00 0.87
CA LEU A 65 -5.54 10.96 1.60
C LEU A 65 -5.73 10.64 3.10
N ASP A 66 -6.79 11.13 3.71
CA ASP A 66 -7.14 10.85 5.10
C ASP A 66 -7.54 9.36 5.27
N GLN A 67 -8.32 8.82 4.32
CA GLN A 67 -8.62 7.39 4.26
C GLN A 67 -7.36 6.53 4.07
N ALA A 68 -6.49 6.89 3.12
CA ALA A 68 -5.23 6.20 2.90
C ALA A 68 -4.34 6.22 4.15
N SER A 69 -4.25 7.37 4.83
CA SER A 69 -3.45 7.54 6.05
C SER A 69 -3.94 6.63 7.18
N ARG A 70 -5.25 6.59 7.43
CA ARG A 70 -5.85 5.65 8.40
C ARG A 70 -5.53 4.19 8.06
N LYS A 71 -5.64 3.84 6.78
CA LYS A 71 -5.44 2.46 6.33
C LYS A 71 -3.99 2.01 6.51
N VAL A 72 -3.01 2.86 6.22
CA VAL A 72 -1.59 2.60 6.54
C VAL A 72 -1.38 2.45 8.04
N ASN A 73 -1.94 3.34 8.85
CA ASN A 73 -1.74 3.29 10.29
C ASN A 73 -2.30 1.99 10.88
N SER A 74 -3.43 1.47 10.39
CA SER A 74 -3.97 0.17 10.83
C SER A 74 -3.07 -1.04 10.52
N THR A 75 -2.10 -0.90 9.61
CA THR A 75 -1.10 -1.96 9.34
C THR A 75 0.07 -1.92 10.30
N ARG A 76 0.28 -0.80 11.00
CA ARG A 76 1.34 -0.70 11.99
C ARG A 76 0.88 -1.47 13.22
N LEU A 77 1.67 -2.46 13.61
CA LEU A 77 1.51 -3.25 14.84
C LEU A 77 1.69 -2.43 16.14
N SER A 78 1.77 -1.09 16.05
CA SER A 78 1.99 -0.18 17.19
C SER A 78 0.74 0.09 18.03
N ASP A 79 -0.44 -0.36 17.58
CA ASP A 79 -1.72 -0.15 18.28
C ASP A 79 -2.29 -1.45 18.90
N LEU A 80 -1.43 -2.44 19.17
CA LEU A 80 -1.73 -3.61 20.01
C LEU A 80 -0.96 -3.58 21.33
#